data_AF-A0A929SNY4-F1
#
_entry.id   AF-A0A929SNY4-F1
#
_cell.length_a   1.000
_cell.length_b   1.000
_cell.length_c   1.000
_cell.angle_alpha   90.00
_cell.angle_beta   90.00
_cell.angle_gamma   90.00
#
_symmetry.space_group_name_H-M   'P 1'
#
loop_
_entity.id
_entity.type
_entity.pdbx_description
1 polymer ?
#
loop_
_entity_poly.entity_id
_entity_poly.type
_entity_poly.pdbx_seq_one_letter_code
_entity_poly.pdbx_strand_id
1 'polypeptide(L)'
;MKKGKEADKKFIEEHPDISTIQVYASSHIVSNSTCIYKVDDNYPNYSKASFKAYVFIEEGEHILSVGASSTRPGIMYKSVTTNIGPTDIKVKIEKKKNYILKYDKKNDNFYLEEIEKK
;
A
#
# COMPACT_ATOMS: atom_id res chain seq x y z
N MET A 1 -12.47 6.52 -14.93
CA MET A 1 -10.99 6.66 -14.84
C MET A 1 -10.44 8.01 -15.31
N LYS A 2 -10.96 8.68 -16.36
CA LYS A 2 -10.43 9.99 -16.81
C LYS A 2 -10.40 11.07 -15.71
N LYS A 3 -11.49 11.24 -14.95
CA LYS A 3 -11.57 12.18 -13.83
C LYS A 3 -10.58 11.88 -12.68
N GLY A 4 -10.35 10.60 -12.38
CA GLY A 4 -9.36 10.18 -11.37
C GLY A 4 -7.92 10.48 -11.79
N LYS A 5 -7.59 10.25 -13.07
CA LYS A 5 -6.30 10.64 -13.66
C LYS A 5 -6.05 12.15 -13.58
N GLU A 6 -7.09 12.96 -13.76
CA GLU A 6 -6.96 14.42 -13.67
C GLU A 6 -6.78 14.89 -12.22
N ALA A 7 -7.55 14.31 -11.28
CA ALA A 7 -7.40 14.60 -9.85
C ALA A 7 -6.01 14.25 -9.33
N ASP A 8 -5.51 13.06 -9.66
CA ASP A 8 -4.17 12.63 -9.25
C ASP A 8 -3.07 13.49 -9.89
N LYS A 9 -3.23 13.91 -11.15
CA LYS A 9 -2.29 14.84 -11.81
C LYS A 9 -2.24 16.19 -11.10
N LYS A 10 -3.41 16.80 -10.81
CA LYS A 10 -3.50 18.06 -10.06
C LYS A 10 -2.83 17.94 -8.70
N PHE A 11 -3.07 16.84 -8.00
CA PHE A 11 -2.45 16.59 -6.69
C PHE A 11 -0.92 16.49 -6.77
N ILE A 12 -0.38 15.79 -7.78
CA ILE A 12 1.08 15.70 -8.00
C ILE A 12 1.68 17.06 -8.44
N GLU A 13 0.93 17.86 -9.21
CA GLU A 13 1.35 19.21 -9.61
C GLU A 13 1.40 20.17 -8.40
N GLU A 14 0.44 20.07 -7.47
CA GLU A 14 0.41 20.82 -6.21
C GLU A 14 1.49 20.37 -5.22
N HIS A 15 1.85 19.08 -5.24
CA HIS A 15 2.85 18.46 -4.37
C HIS A 15 3.98 17.82 -5.19
N PRO A 16 4.91 18.61 -5.78
CA PRO A 16 5.90 18.09 -6.72
C PRO A 16 6.89 17.10 -6.08
N ASP A 17 7.07 17.14 -4.76
CA ASP A 17 7.98 16.27 -4.02
C ASP A 17 7.30 15.01 -3.45
N ILE A 18 6.01 14.80 -3.75
CA ILE A 18 5.22 13.70 -3.21
C ILE A 18 5.79 12.34 -3.63
N SER A 19 5.83 11.43 -2.67
CA SER A 19 6.19 10.03 -2.88
C SER A 19 4.95 9.15 -2.89
N THR A 20 5.10 7.92 -3.38
CA THR A 20 3.98 6.98 -3.43
C THR A 20 4.31 5.65 -2.78
N ILE A 21 3.32 5.07 -2.10
CA ILE A 21 3.39 3.71 -1.58
C ILE A 21 2.34 2.87 -2.28
N GLN A 22 2.78 1.90 -3.07
CA GLN A 22 1.92 0.88 -3.65
C GLN A 22 1.57 -0.15 -2.58
N VAL A 23 0.30 -0.52 -2.44
CA VAL A 23 -0.05 -1.71 -1.68
C VAL A 23 0.12 -2.96 -2.56
N TYR A 24 0.76 -3.99 -2.03
CA TYR A 24 0.91 -5.26 -2.71
C TYR A 24 -0.43 -6.01 -2.76
N ALA A 25 -0.73 -6.59 -3.93
CA ALA A 25 -1.82 -7.54 -4.11
C ALA A 25 -1.42 -8.59 -5.16
N SER A 26 -1.74 -9.87 -4.91
CA SER A 26 -1.58 -10.98 -5.85
C SER A 26 -2.72 -11.98 -5.70
N SER A 27 -3.13 -12.58 -6.81
CA SER A 27 -4.29 -13.50 -6.88
C SER A 27 -3.94 -14.81 -7.61
N HIS A 28 -2.89 -15.48 -7.15
CA HIS A 28 -2.51 -16.81 -7.64
C HIS A 28 -3.30 -17.91 -6.89
N ILE A 29 -2.70 -19.09 -6.68
CA ILE A 29 -3.30 -20.18 -5.88
C ILE A 29 -3.73 -19.69 -4.48
N VAL A 30 -2.95 -18.77 -3.90
CA VAL A 30 -3.28 -18.05 -2.67
C VAL A 30 -3.36 -16.58 -3.03
N SER A 31 -4.46 -15.94 -2.65
CA SER A 31 -4.58 -14.49 -2.77
C SER A 31 -3.91 -13.82 -1.57
N ASN A 32 -3.07 -12.82 -1.82
CA ASN A 32 -2.41 -12.05 -0.78
C ASN A 32 -2.62 -10.57 -1.06
N SER A 33 -2.87 -9.79 -0.02
CA SER A 33 -2.92 -8.34 -0.12
C SER A 33 -2.33 -7.69 1.11
N THR A 34 -1.87 -6.46 0.93
CA THR A 34 -1.52 -5.54 2.01
C THR A 34 -2.45 -4.33 1.94
N CYS A 35 -2.56 -3.60 3.04
CA CYS A 35 -3.36 -2.40 3.14
C CYS A 35 -2.71 -1.42 4.11
N ILE A 36 -3.05 -0.14 3.94
CA ILE A 36 -2.65 0.95 4.83
C ILE A 36 -3.95 1.52 5.38
N TYR A 37 -4.16 1.43 6.68
CA TYR A 37 -5.36 1.95 7.34
C TYR A 37 -5.21 3.43 7.67
N LYS A 38 -4.01 3.86 8.09
CA LYS A 38 -3.71 5.23 8.52
C LYS A 38 -2.26 5.63 8.20
N VAL A 39 -2.06 6.93 8.01
CA VAL A 39 -0.75 7.61 7.96
C VAL A 39 -0.79 8.72 9.01
N ASP A 40 0.07 8.64 10.03
CA ASP A 40 0.11 9.62 11.15
C ASP A 40 -1.28 9.94 11.71
N ASP A 41 -2.04 8.90 12.03
CA ASP A 41 -3.43 8.95 12.52
C ASP A 41 -4.50 9.45 11.54
N ASN A 42 -4.13 9.90 10.34
CA ASN A 42 -5.05 10.37 9.30
C ASN A 42 -5.39 9.28 8.28
N TYR A 43 -6.52 9.47 7.59
CA TYR A 43 -6.91 8.59 6.48
C TYR A 43 -5.94 8.74 5.30
N PRO A 44 -5.43 7.63 4.72
CA PRO A 44 -4.49 7.71 3.61
C PRO A 44 -5.15 8.30 2.36
N ASN A 45 -4.41 9.15 1.65
CA ASN A 45 -4.86 9.69 0.37
C ASN A 45 -4.53 8.71 -0.77
N TYR A 46 -5.52 7.89 -1.14
CA TYR A 46 -5.39 6.92 -2.22
C TYR A 46 -5.55 7.56 -3.61
N SER A 47 -4.66 7.15 -4.52
CA SER A 47 -4.77 7.42 -5.96
C SER A 47 -6.11 6.97 -6.52
N LYS A 48 -6.78 7.85 -7.26
CA LYS A 48 -8.07 7.58 -7.93
C LYS A 48 -7.88 7.15 -9.39
N ALA A 49 -6.67 7.26 -9.91
CA ALA A 49 -6.34 7.01 -11.31
C ALA A 49 -5.94 5.56 -11.62
N SER A 50 -5.38 4.86 -10.63
CA SER A 50 -4.68 3.60 -10.84
C SER A 50 -5.54 2.38 -10.52
N PHE A 51 -5.32 1.29 -11.28
CA PHE A 51 -5.89 -0.02 -10.98
C PHE A 51 -5.20 -0.68 -9.76
N LYS A 52 -3.90 -0.42 -9.58
CA LYS A 52 -3.19 -0.75 -8.34
C LYS A 52 -3.44 0.37 -7.33
N ALA A 53 -3.69 0.04 -6.08
CA ALA A 53 -3.84 1.04 -5.04
C ALA A 53 -2.46 1.64 -4.66
N TYR A 54 -2.36 2.96 -4.79
CA TYR A 54 -1.22 3.77 -4.37
C TYR A 54 -1.69 4.78 -3.34
N VAL A 55 -0.90 5.01 -2.31
CA VAL A 55 -1.08 6.09 -1.33
C VAL A 55 -0.06 7.18 -1.63
N PHE A 56 -0.50 8.44 -1.65
CA PHE A 56 0.39 9.59 -1.68
C PHE A 56 0.90 9.88 -0.27
N ILE A 57 2.21 10.12 -0.14
CA ILE A 57 2.85 10.39 1.14
C ILE A 57 3.94 11.45 0.97
N GLU A 58 4.02 12.35 1.94
CA GLU A 58 5.04 13.39 1.98
C GLU A 58 6.40 12.79 2.38
N GLU A 59 7.45 13.62 2.30
CA GLU A 59 8.76 13.22 2.81
C GLU A 59 8.80 13.29 4.34
N GLY A 60 9.64 12.46 4.95
CA GLY A 60 9.88 12.49 6.39
C GLY A 60 9.64 11.16 7.07
N GLU A 61 9.53 11.22 8.39
CA GLU A 61 9.23 10.06 9.22
C GLU A 61 7.73 9.98 9.45
N HIS A 62 7.14 8.85 9.09
CA HIS A 62 5.71 8.60 9.20
C HIS A 62 5.45 7.30 9.94
N ILE A 63 4.34 7.26 10.67
CA ILE A 63 3.79 6.04 11.28
C ILE A 63 2.68 5.54 10.37
N LEU A 64 2.88 4.36 9.80
CA LEU A 64 1.87 3.69 8.98
C LEU A 64 1.19 2.60 9.78
N SER A 65 -0.13 2.67 9.90
CA SER A 65 -0.93 1.55 10.41
C SER A 65 -1.27 0.64 9.24
N VAL A 66 -0.69 -0.56 9.23
CA VAL A 66 -0.74 -1.48 8.09
C VAL A 66 -1.37 -2.81 8.43
N GLY A 67 -1.82 -3.53 7.41
CA GLY A 67 -2.31 -4.89 7.57
C GLY A 67 -2.07 -5.73 6.32
N ALA A 68 -2.20 -7.03 6.48
CA ALA A 68 -2.14 -8.00 5.39
C ALA A 68 -3.31 -8.97 5.47
N SER A 69 -3.71 -9.49 4.31
CA SER A 69 -4.69 -10.56 4.22
C SER A 69 -4.16 -11.65 3.30
N SER A 70 -4.39 -12.90 3.67
CA SER A 70 -4.06 -14.06 2.85
C SER A 70 -5.26 -14.99 2.78
N THR A 71 -5.78 -15.21 1.58
CA THR A 71 -6.92 -16.09 1.33
C THR A 71 -6.50 -17.30 0.54
N ARG A 72 -6.70 -18.48 1.12
CA ARG A 72 -6.46 -19.78 0.48
C ARG A 72 -7.79 -20.45 0.13
N PRO A 73 -7.98 -20.90 -1.12
CA PRO A 73 -9.08 -21.79 -1.48
C PRO A 73 -8.97 -23.10 -0.69
N GLY A 74 -10.04 -23.50 -0.01
CA GLY A 74 -10.12 -24.76 0.73
C GLY A 74 -10.90 -25.84 -0.03
N ILE A 75 -11.13 -26.96 0.65
CA ILE A 75 -11.89 -28.09 0.13
C ILE A 75 -13.39 -27.76 0.19
N MET A 76 -14.16 -28.18 -0.81
CA MET A 76 -15.62 -28.02 -0.86
C MET A 76 -16.08 -26.53 -0.91
N TYR A 77 -15.40 -25.71 -1.71
CA TYR A 77 -15.73 -24.28 -1.95
C TYR A 77 -15.65 -23.34 -0.74
N LYS A 78 -15.04 -23.78 0.37
CA LYS A 78 -14.78 -22.90 1.53
C LYS A 78 -13.41 -22.26 1.41
N SER A 79 -13.33 -20.93 1.35
CA SER A 79 -12.06 -20.22 1.49
C SER A 79 -11.74 -19.97 2.97
N VAL A 80 -10.44 -19.92 3.28
CA VAL A 80 -9.95 -19.48 4.60
C VAL A 80 -9.14 -18.21 4.38
N THR A 81 -9.53 -17.14 5.08
CA THR A 81 -8.85 -15.85 5.05
C THR A 81 -8.18 -15.59 6.40
N THR A 82 -6.87 -15.40 6.38
CA THR A 82 -6.08 -14.95 7.52
C THR A 82 -5.81 -13.46 7.37
N ASN A 83 -6.14 -12.68 8.39
CA ASN A 83 -5.82 -11.26 8.44
C ASN A 83 -4.73 -11.01 9.49
N ILE A 84 -3.77 -10.15 9.17
CA ILE A 84 -2.70 -9.69 10.05
C ILE A 84 -2.83 -8.17 10.20
N GLY A 85 -2.70 -7.70 11.44
CA GLY A 85 -2.81 -6.28 11.80
C GLY A 85 -4.18 -5.88 12.36
N PRO A 86 -4.40 -4.57 12.61
CA PRO A 86 -3.49 -3.47 12.28
C PRO A 86 -2.20 -3.47 13.10
N THR A 87 -1.08 -3.20 12.45
CA THR A 87 0.26 -3.08 13.05
C THR A 87 0.87 -1.76 12.62
N ASP A 88 1.46 -1.02 13.56
CA ASP A 88 2.08 0.25 13.26
C ASP A 88 3.58 0.07 12.96
N ILE A 89 4.02 0.62 11.82
CA ILE A 89 5.43 0.64 11.42
C ILE A 89 5.91 2.07 11.25
N LYS A 90 7.14 2.34 11.71
CA LYS A 90 7.83 3.61 11.46
C LYS A 90 8.60 3.49 10.16
N VAL A 91 8.38 4.43 9.25
CA VAL A 91 9.04 4.46 7.96
C VAL A 91 9.60 5.85 7.70
N LYS A 92 10.73 5.88 6.99
CA LYS A 92 11.32 7.12 6.48
C LYS A 92 11.11 7.16 4.97
N ILE A 93 10.40 8.19 4.51
CA ILE A 93 10.08 8.41 3.12
C ILE A 93 10.97 9.53 2.59
N GLU A 94 11.62 9.28 1.46
CA GLU A 94 12.38 10.30 0.74
C GLU A 94 11.53 10.89 -0.40
N LYS A 95 11.86 12.10 -0.84
CA LYS A 95 11.13 12.82 -1.91
C LYS A 95 11.13 12.04 -3.23
N LYS A 96 10.00 12.10 -3.95
CA LYS A 96 9.83 11.58 -5.33
C LYS A 96 10.15 10.09 -5.51
N LYS A 97 10.12 9.32 -4.42
CA LYS A 97 10.35 7.88 -4.45
C LYS A 97 9.04 7.12 -4.53
N ASN A 98 9.13 5.91 -5.06
CA ASN A 98 8.02 4.98 -5.10
C ASN A 98 8.39 3.76 -4.28
N TYR A 99 7.50 3.35 -3.40
CA TYR A 99 7.69 2.22 -2.52
C TYR A 99 6.58 1.19 -2.78
N ILE A 100 6.82 -0.04 -2.37
CA ILE A 100 5.79 -1.07 -2.27
C ILE A 100 5.78 -1.61 -0.85
N LEU A 101 4.58 -1.62 -0.24
CA LEU A 101 4.35 -2.27 1.04
C LEU A 101 4.23 -3.78 0.82
N LYS A 102 5.09 -4.53 1.50
CA LYS A 102 5.09 -6.00 1.48
C LYS A 102 5.01 -6.53 2.91
N TYR A 103 4.51 -7.75 3.01
CA TYR A 103 4.41 -8.49 4.26
C TYR A 103 5.23 -9.78 4.16
N ASP A 104 6.24 -9.90 5.02
CA ASP A 104 7.05 -11.11 5.14
C ASP A 104 6.38 -12.09 6.09
N LYS A 105 5.77 -13.13 5.52
CA LYS A 105 5.11 -14.19 6.29
C LYS A 105 6.06 -15.01 7.16
N LYS A 106 7.36 -15.07 6.82
CA LYS A 106 8.33 -15.89 7.56
C LYS A 106 8.74 -15.19 8.85
N ASN A 107 8.90 -13.87 8.78
CA ASN A 107 9.37 -13.04 9.88
C ASN A 107 8.22 -12.29 10.57
N ASP A 108 6.97 -12.48 10.13
CA ASP A 108 5.76 -11.81 10.63
C ASP A 108 5.94 -10.28 10.73
N ASN A 109 6.43 -9.68 9.65
CA ASN A 109 6.77 -8.26 9.65
C ASN A 109 6.43 -7.57 8.32
N PHE A 110 6.14 -6.27 8.40
CA PHE A 110 5.90 -5.40 7.27
C PHE A 110 7.15 -4.60 6.92
N TYR A 111 7.36 -4.36 5.63
CA TYR A 111 8.47 -3.55 5.16
C TYR A 111 8.09 -2.79 3.88
N LEU A 112 8.77 -1.67 3.67
CA LEU A 112 8.73 -0.93 2.42
C LEU A 112 9.95 -1.29 1.58
N GLU A 113 9.72 -1.57 0.30
CA GLU A 113 10.76 -1.78 -0.69
C GLU A 113 10.67 -0.67 -1.74
N GLU A 114 11.77 -0.01 -2.04
CA GLU A 114 11.84 1.01 -3.09
C GLU A 114 11.70 0.33 -4.46
N ILE A 115 10.85 0.89 -5.32
CA ILE A 115 10.63 0.43 -6.70
C ILE A 115 11.03 1.53 -7.67
N GLU A 116 11.97 1.23 -8.56
CA GLU A 116 12.31 2.10 -9.67
C GLU A 116 11.16 2.10 -10.70
N LYS A 117 10.77 3.29 -11.18
CA LYS A 117 9.95 3.39 -12.38
C LYS A 117 10.83 2.97 -13.57
N LYS A 118 10.60 1.77 -14.09
CA LYS A 118 11.06 1.37 -15.42
C LYS A 118 10.39 2.21 -16.51
#